data_AF-A0A9Q0PY91-F1
#
_entry.id   AF-A0A9Q0PY91-F1
#
_cell.length_a   1.000
_cell.length_b   1.000
_cell.length_c   1.000
_cell.angle_alpha   90.00
_cell.angle_beta   90.00
_cell.angle_gamma   90.00
#
_symmetry.space_group_name_H-M   'P 1'
#
loop_
_entity.id
_entity.type
_entity.pdbx_description
1 polymer ?
#
loop_
_entity_poly.entity_id
_entity_poly.type
_entity_poly.pdbx_seq_one_letter_code
_entity_poly.pdbx_strand_id
1 'polypeptide(L)'
;MRLDLEIIPVAFVLKSTMDLQADGLLHTTCGTPAYVAPEVIKRKGYDGAKADIWSCGVVLFVLLAGYLPFHDTNLMEMYRKIDKAEFKCPTWFPTDARKLLRKILDPNPNTRISIAEIKESSWFRKGLPRQSKTETGGREAAALGRNGSGPSENSSVACEAKQESAKPPYLNAFDIISLSAGFDLTGLFEDKYRNREARFTSAHTASVVISKLEDISKHLKLKVMKKDAGLLKMEGMKEGRKGLLVIDAEIFELTPNFHLVELKKTNGDTLEYQKILNEDIRPALKDIVCLWQDEQQQQEPQQQQLQLEPQ
;
A
#
# COMPACT_ATOMS: atom_id res chain seq x y z
N MET A 1 13.05 -10.44 -17.70
CA MET A 1 12.73 -11.03 -16.39
C MET A 1 11.30 -10.64 -16.04
N ARG A 2 10.32 -11.51 -16.36
CA ARG A 2 8.94 -11.36 -15.90
C ARG A 2 8.93 -11.72 -14.43
N LEU A 3 8.75 -10.74 -13.57
CA LEU A 3 8.29 -10.99 -12.21
C LEU A 3 6.77 -11.10 -12.34
N ASP A 4 6.28 -12.31 -12.61
CA ASP A 4 4.85 -12.62 -12.47
C ASP A 4 4.56 -12.58 -10.97
N LEU A 5 4.32 -11.36 -10.47
CA LEU A 5 4.10 -11.04 -9.08
C LEU A 5 2.65 -11.34 -8.69
N GLU A 6 2.18 -12.57 -8.91
CA GLU A 6 1.02 -13.10 -8.21
C GLU A 6 1.44 -13.48 -6.77
N ILE A 7 1.90 -12.49 -5.99
CA ILE A 7 1.99 -12.64 -4.55
C ILE A 7 0.59 -12.38 -4.01
N ILE A 8 -0.27 -13.37 -4.18
CA ILE A 8 -1.52 -13.45 -3.43
C ILE A 8 -1.12 -13.90 -2.02
N PRO A 9 -1.33 -13.10 -0.96
CA PRO A 9 -1.19 -13.60 0.40
C PRO A 9 -2.14 -14.78 0.56
N VAL A 10 -1.60 -15.95 0.91
CA VAL A 10 -2.35 -17.21 1.07
C VAL A 10 -3.61 -17.02 1.95
N ALA A 11 -3.55 -16.12 2.94
CA ALA A 11 -4.68 -15.78 3.80
C ALA A 11 -5.84 -15.01 3.11
N PHE A 12 -5.60 -14.23 2.05
CA PHE A 12 -6.67 -13.44 1.41
C PHE A 12 -7.61 -14.30 0.57
N VAL A 13 -7.09 -15.33 -0.12
CA VAL A 13 -7.94 -16.29 -0.84
C VAL A 13 -8.67 -17.23 0.11
N LEU A 14 -8.07 -17.57 1.26
CA LEU A 14 -8.68 -18.48 2.23
C LEU A 14 -9.88 -17.88 2.98
N LYS A 15 -10.00 -16.55 3.11
CA LYS A 15 -11.10 -15.94 3.86
C LYS A 15 -12.45 -15.94 3.12
N SER A 16 -12.42 -16.03 1.79
CA SER A 16 -13.61 -15.88 0.94
C SER A 16 -14.40 -17.17 0.73
N THR A 17 -13.86 -18.32 1.16
CA THR A 17 -14.49 -19.65 1.02
C THR A 17 -14.27 -20.48 2.28
N MET A 18 -14.99 -20.19 3.37
CA MET A 18 -14.91 -20.98 4.60
C MET A 18 -16.29 -21.33 5.13
N ASP A 19 -16.54 -22.64 5.18
CA ASP A 19 -17.51 -23.29 6.05
C ASP A 19 -16.71 -23.66 7.32
N LEU A 20 -16.81 -22.85 8.38
CA LEU A 20 -16.21 -23.15 9.68
C LEU A 20 -17.02 -24.26 10.34
N GLN A 21 -16.46 -25.47 10.46
CA GLN A 21 -17.02 -26.47 11.37
C GLN A 21 -16.40 -26.37 12.77
N ALA A 22 -17.12 -26.94 13.74
CA ALA A 22 -17.04 -26.65 15.18
C ALA A 22 -15.73 -27.03 15.91
N ASP A 23 -14.68 -27.45 15.20
CA ASP A 23 -13.36 -27.78 15.75
C ASP A 23 -12.29 -26.70 15.53
N GLY A 24 -12.60 -25.65 14.74
CA GLY A 24 -11.71 -24.51 14.51
C GLY A 24 -10.52 -24.78 13.59
N LEU A 25 -10.52 -25.88 12.83
CA LEU A 25 -9.42 -26.26 11.92
C LEU A 25 -9.80 -26.11 10.43
N LEU A 26 -8.84 -25.70 9.60
CA LEU A 26 -9.05 -25.48 8.16
C LEU A 26 -8.64 -26.74 7.35
N HIS A 27 -9.48 -27.18 6.41
CA HIS A 27 -9.29 -28.43 5.66
C HIS A 27 -9.10 -28.29 4.13
N THR A 28 -9.10 -27.08 3.58
CA THR A 28 -9.03 -26.85 2.12
C THR A 28 -7.60 -26.54 1.64
N THR A 29 -7.13 -27.23 0.59
CA THR A 29 -5.86 -26.91 -0.12
C THR A 29 -6.13 -26.04 -1.34
N CYS A 30 -5.92 -24.73 -1.22
CA CYS A 30 -5.92 -23.77 -2.35
C CYS A 30 -4.65 -22.90 -2.29
N GLY A 31 -3.75 -23.03 -3.27
CA GLY A 31 -2.53 -22.22 -3.38
C GLY A 31 -1.47 -22.89 -4.26
N THR A 32 -0.54 -22.11 -4.84
CA THR A 32 0.66 -22.67 -5.49
C THR A 32 1.47 -23.43 -4.43
N PRO A 33 1.70 -24.74 -4.58
CA PRO A 33 2.20 -25.61 -3.51
C PRO A 33 3.54 -25.17 -2.90
N ALA A 34 4.32 -24.36 -3.61
CA ALA A 34 5.59 -23.81 -3.14
C ALA A 34 5.48 -22.87 -1.92
N TYR A 35 4.29 -22.29 -1.65
CA TYR A 35 4.06 -21.39 -0.50
C TYR A 35 3.42 -22.08 0.70
N VAL A 36 2.93 -23.32 0.50
CA VAL A 36 2.11 -24.03 1.49
C VAL A 36 3.01 -24.69 2.54
N ALA A 37 2.64 -24.55 3.81
CA ALA A 37 3.36 -25.18 4.92
C ALA A 37 3.23 -26.71 4.89
N PRO A 38 4.26 -27.46 5.32
CA PRO A 38 4.27 -28.92 5.22
C PRO A 38 3.11 -29.59 5.96
N GLU A 39 2.63 -29.02 7.06
CA GLU A 39 1.50 -29.52 7.83
C GLU A 39 0.14 -29.37 7.10
N VAL A 40 -0.01 -28.33 6.27
CA VAL A 40 -1.25 -28.09 5.49
C VAL A 40 -1.38 -29.14 4.39
N ILE A 41 -0.26 -29.52 3.77
CA ILE A 41 -0.20 -30.55 2.72
C ILE A 41 -0.62 -31.92 3.28
N LYS A 42 -0.34 -32.18 4.56
CA LYS A 42 -0.65 -33.44 5.24
C LYS A 42 -2.14 -33.60 5.60
N ARG A 43 -2.99 -32.57 5.39
CA ARG A 43 -4.47 -32.59 5.56
C ARG A 43 -4.97 -33.11 6.93
N LYS A 44 -4.22 -32.90 8.00
CA LYS A 44 -4.57 -33.34 9.37
C LYS A 44 -5.15 -32.22 10.26
N GLY A 45 -5.66 -31.14 9.65
CA GLY A 45 -5.92 -29.89 10.35
C GLY A 45 -4.62 -29.16 10.68
N TYR A 46 -4.65 -27.82 10.74
CA TYR A 46 -3.47 -27.01 11.01
C TYR A 46 -3.81 -25.69 11.73
N ASP A 47 -2.82 -25.14 12.41
CA ASP A 47 -2.86 -23.78 12.96
C ASP A 47 -2.58 -22.77 11.83
N GLY A 48 -3.60 -22.01 11.45
CA GLY A 48 -3.51 -21.01 10.38
C GLY A 48 -2.42 -19.96 10.61
N ALA A 49 -2.22 -19.52 11.85
CA ALA A 49 -1.21 -18.51 12.15
C ALA A 49 0.21 -19.04 11.93
N LYS A 50 0.46 -20.32 12.26
CA LYS A 50 1.75 -20.96 11.99
C LYS A 50 1.98 -21.20 10.50
N ALA A 51 0.94 -21.59 9.76
CA ALA A 51 1.01 -21.76 8.31
C ALA A 51 1.27 -20.42 7.59
N ASP A 52 0.69 -19.32 8.07
CA ASP A 52 0.94 -17.97 7.55
C ASP A 52 2.38 -17.52 7.78
N ILE A 53 2.99 -17.86 8.93
CA ILE A 53 4.40 -17.57 9.20
C ILE A 53 5.30 -18.28 8.19
N TRP A 54 5.03 -19.55 7.85
CA TRP A 54 5.76 -20.26 6.81
C TRP A 54 5.63 -19.55 5.46
N SER A 55 4.40 -19.22 5.06
CA SER A 55 4.11 -18.53 3.81
C SER A 55 4.84 -17.18 3.72
N CYS A 56 4.84 -16.41 4.81
CA CYS A 56 5.62 -15.18 4.95
C CYS A 56 7.13 -15.42 4.76
N GLY A 57 7.66 -16.54 5.25
CA GLY A 57 9.06 -16.93 5.05
C GLY A 57 9.41 -17.20 3.60
N VAL A 58 8.51 -17.88 2.87
CA VAL A 58 8.67 -18.13 1.43
C VAL A 58 8.68 -16.80 0.66
N VAL A 59 7.74 -15.91 0.96
CA VAL A 59 7.68 -14.56 0.35
C VAL A 59 8.94 -13.76 0.67
N LEU A 60 9.38 -13.74 1.93
CA LEU A 60 10.61 -13.05 2.33
C LEU A 60 11.83 -13.59 1.56
N PHE A 61 11.92 -14.90 1.37
CA PHE A 61 12.99 -15.48 0.56
C PHE A 61 12.93 -14.98 -0.88
N VAL A 62 11.74 -15.01 -1.51
CA VAL A 62 11.54 -14.56 -2.90
C VAL A 62 11.92 -13.09 -3.06
N LEU A 63 11.54 -12.22 -2.13
CA LEU A 63 11.90 -10.79 -2.15
C LEU A 63 13.42 -10.56 -2.10
N LEU A 64 14.17 -11.44 -1.43
CA LEU A 64 15.62 -11.33 -1.29
C LEU A 64 16.40 -12.05 -2.40
N ALA A 65 15.88 -13.15 -2.94
CA ALA A 65 16.55 -14.00 -3.92
C ALA A 65 16.08 -13.81 -5.36
N GLY A 66 14.83 -13.38 -5.57
CA GLY A 66 14.18 -13.32 -6.88
C GLY A 66 13.69 -14.68 -7.41
N TYR A 67 13.74 -15.74 -6.61
CA TYR A 67 13.27 -17.08 -6.97
C TYR A 67 12.74 -17.85 -5.74
N LEU A 68 12.04 -18.96 -5.96
CA LEU A 68 11.41 -19.75 -4.88
C LEU A 68 12.42 -20.57 -4.07
N PRO A 69 12.30 -20.65 -2.73
CA PRO A 69 13.16 -21.49 -1.90
C PRO A 69 12.96 -22.99 -2.17
N PHE A 70 11.73 -23.40 -2.52
CA PHE A 70 11.36 -24.77 -2.84
C PHE A 70 10.79 -24.82 -4.27
N HIS A 71 11.59 -25.34 -5.19
CA HIS A 71 11.18 -25.56 -6.58
C HIS A 71 11.86 -26.81 -7.12
N ASP A 72 11.11 -27.59 -7.90
CA ASP A 72 11.59 -28.75 -8.62
C ASP A 72 10.64 -29.08 -9.78
N THR A 73 11.16 -29.68 -10.84
CA THR A 73 10.36 -30.22 -11.95
C THR A 73 9.54 -31.44 -11.53
N ASN A 74 10.01 -32.19 -10.53
CA ASN A 74 9.29 -33.31 -9.95
C ASN A 74 8.55 -32.85 -8.68
N LEU A 75 7.21 -32.86 -8.74
CA LEU A 75 6.36 -32.46 -7.61
C LEU A 75 6.68 -33.24 -6.33
N MET A 76 7.02 -34.52 -6.42
CA MET A 76 7.36 -35.34 -5.25
C MET A 76 8.67 -34.88 -4.59
N GLU A 77 9.67 -34.50 -5.39
CA GLU A 77 10.92 -33.93 -4.88
C GLU A 77 10.71 -32.53 -4.30
N MET A 78 9.84 -31.73 -4.91
CA MET A 78 9.44 -30.44 -4.34
C MET A 78 8.76 -30.62 -2.98
N TYR A 79 7.83 -31.56 -2.83
CA TYR A 79 7.21 -31.87 -1.54
C TYR A 79 8.23 -32.41 -0.52
N ARG A 80 9.19 -33.24 -0.95
CA ARG A 80 10.29 -33.69 -0.08
C ARG A 80 11.14 -32.52 0.42
N LYS A 81 11.44 -31.55 -0.45
CA LYS A 81 12.17 -30.33 -0.08
C LYS A 81 11.36 -29.48 0.90
N ILE A 82 10.05 -29.33 0.69
CA ILE A 82 9.15 -28.61 1.61
C ILE A 82 9.12 -29.30 2.98
N ASP A 83 8.90 -30.61 3.01
CA ASP A 83 8.78 -31.40 4.25
C ASP A 83 10.05 -31.39 5.10
N LYS A 84 11.21 -31.34 4.44
CA LYS A 84 12.53 -31.25 5.10
C LYS A 84 13.02 -29.81 5.30
N ALA A 85 12.29 -28.82 4.81
CA ALA A 85 12.77 -27.45 4.64
C ALA A 85 14.18 -27.37 4.00
N GLU A 86 14.39 -28.13 2.93
CA GLU A 86 15.65 -28.20 2.19
C GLU A 86 15.75 -27.03 1.19
N PHE A 87 16.27 -25.89 1.64
CA PHE A 87 16.53 -24.71 0.81
C PHE A 87 17.95 -24.16 1.03
N LYS A 88 18.47 -23.44 0.03
CA LYS A 88 19.78 -22.79 0.08
C LYS A 88 19.63 -21.29 -0.05
N CYS A 89 20.07 -20.55 0.96
CA CYS A 89 20.19 -19.10 0.86
C CYS A 89 21.37 -18.73 -0.02
N PRO A 90 21.21 -17.79 -0.97
CA PRO A 90 22.32 -17.20 -1.71
C PRO A 90 23.41 -16.60 -0.82
N THR A 91 24.61 -16.46 -1.39
CA THR A 91 25.78 -15.91 -0.69
C THR A 91 25.62 -14.43 -0.33
N TRP A 92 24.84 -13.67 -1.10
CA TRP A 92 24.56 -12.26 -0.85
C TRP A 92 23.54 -12.02 0.26
N PHE A 93 22.92 -13.06 0.82
CA PHE A 93 21.97 -12.86 1.91
C PHE A 93 22.69 -12.40 3.19
N PRO A 94 22.23 -11.29 3.82
CA PRO A 94 22.74 -10.89 5.12
C PRO A 94 22.67 -12.04 6.12
N THR A 95 23.70 -12.21 6.95
CA THR A 95 23.78 -13.31 7.92
C THR A 95 22.56 -13.37 8.84
N ASP A 96 22.05 -12.22 9.25
CA ASP A 96 20.87 -12.14 10.12
C ASP A 96 19.58 -12.54 9.38
N ALA A 97 19.46 -12.22 8.09
CA ALA A 97 18.34 -12.65 7.25
C ALA A 97 18.32 -14.18 7.11
N ARG A 98 19.50 -14.80 6.88
CA ARG A 98 19.65 -16.26 6.78
C ARG A 98 19.25 -16.95 8.09
N LYS A 99 19.67 -16.40 9.23
CA LYS A 99 19.29 -16.92 10.55
C LYS A 99 17.78 -16.82 10.78
N LEU A 100 17.16 -15.69 10.42
CA LEU A 100 15.73 -15.50 10.55
C LEU A 100 14.94 -16.46 9.65
N LEU A 101 15.31 -16.56 8.37
CA LEU A 101 14.65 -17.46 7.41
C LEU A 101 14.67 -18.91 7.86
N ARG A 102 15.77 -19.40 8.44
CA ARG A 102 15.85 -20.76 8.99
C ARG A 102 14.89 -21.01 10.16
N LYS A 103 14.57 -19.98 10.95
CA LYS A 103 13.61 -20.07 12.05
C LYS A 103 12.16 -19.98 11.57
N ILE A 104 11.92 -19.18 10.51
CA ILE A 104 10.59 -19.03 9.90
C ILE A 104 10.21 -20.28 9.10
N LEU A 105 11.14 -20.80 8.29
CA LEU A 105 10.95 -22.01 7.48
C LEU A 105 11.33 -23.27 8.27
N ASP A 106 10.93 -23.35 9.54
CA ASP A 106 11.02 -24.58 10.33
C ASP A 106 9.84 -25.49 9.97
N PRO A 107 10.08 -26.74 9.51
CA PRO A 107 9.01 -27.64 9.11
C PRO A 107 8.13 -28.08 10.28
N ASN A 108 8.61 -27.99 11.53
CA ASN A 108 7.81 -28.29 12.70
C ASN A 108 7.08 -27.02 13.21
N PRO A 109 5.74 -26.95 13.15
CA PRO A 109 4.99 -25.75 13.52
C PRO A 109 5.13 -25.37 15.01
N ASN A 110 5.46 -26.34 15.87
CA ASN A 110 5.62 -26.11 17.31
C ASN A 110 6.94 -25.39 17.65
N THR A 111 8.00 -25.65 16.89
CA THR A 111 9.31 -25.00 17.05
C THR A 111 9.48 -23.79 16.13
N ARG A 112 8.60 -23.66 15.13
CA ARG A 112 8.53 -22.50 14.24
C ARG A 112 8.33 -21.21 15.04
N ILE A 113 9.22 -20.25 14.79
CA ILE A 113 9.25 -18.94 15.44
C ILE A 113 7.89 -18.23 15.39
N SER A 114 7.52 -17.54 16.46
CA SER A 114 6.31 -16.73 16.53
C SER A 114 6.50 -15.34 15.89
N ILE A 115 5.40 -14.68 15.53
CA ILE A 115 5.45 -13.30 15.02
C ILE A 115 6.05 -12.31 16.03
N ALA A 116 5.84 -12.55 17.33
CA ALA A 116 6.42 -11.73 18.40
C ALA A 116 7.95 -11.81 18.36
N GLU A 117 8.51 -13.02 18.27
CA GLU A 117 9.95 -13.23 18.18
C GLU A 117 10.54 -12.73 16.85
N ILE A 118 9.80 -12.81 15.74
CA ILE A 118 10.23 -12.23 14.45
C ILE A 118 10.43 -10.71 14.60
N LYS A 119 9.48 -10.01 15.25
CA LYS A 119 9.55 -8.56 15.51
C LYS A 119 10.74 -8.16 16.40
N GLU A 120 11.27 -9.10 17.17
CA GLU A 120 12.44 -8.88 18.02
C GLU A 120 13.77 -9.18 17.33
N SER A 121 13.74 -9.82 16.16
CA SER A 121 14.96 -10.19 15.43
C SER A 121 15.78 -8.96 15.01
N SER A 122 17.10 -9.10 15.04
CA SER A 122 18.03 -8.03 14.62
C SER A 122 17.79 -7.59 13.18
N TRP A 123 17.42 -8.53 12.31
CA TRP A 123 17.10 -8.24 10.91
C TRP A 123 15.83 -7.40 10.79
N PHE A 124 14.75 -7.76 11.49
CA PHE A 124 13.48 -7.03 11.41
C PHE A 124 13.56 -5.62 12.02
N ARG A 125 14.32 -5.45 13.09
CA ARG A 125 14.50 -4.13 13.73
C ARG A 125 15.41 -3.17 12.97
N LYS A 126 16.16 -3.67 11.97
CA LYS A 126 17.09 -2.85 11.20
C LYS A 126 16.32 -2.00 10.18
N GLY A 127 16.16 -0.71 10.46
CA GLY A 127 15.51 0.26 9.56
C GLY A 127 14.11 0.70 9.98
N LEU A 128 13.55 0.16 11.07
CA LEU A 128 12.33 0.71 11.66
C LEU A 128 12.68 1.97 12.48
N PRO A 129 12.07 3.15 12.20
CA PRO A 129 12.22 4.29 13.08
C PRO A 129 11.74 3.88 14.48
N ARG A 130 12.59 4.12 15.48
CA ARG A 130 12.34 3.75 16.88
C ARG A 130 11.07 4.48 17.33
N GLN A 131 9.95 3.78 17.35
CA GLN A 131 8.72 4.26 17.98
C GLN A 131 9.05 4.47 19.47
N SER A 132 9.20 5.73 19.88
CA SER A 132 9.26 6.09 21.29
C SER A 132 7.94 5.66 21.91
N LYS A 133 8.00 4.67 22.80
CA LYS A 133 6.87 4.28 23.63
C LYS A 133 6.48 5.49 24.48
N THR A 134 5.41 6.18 24.12
CA THR A 134 4.66 6.99 25.10
C THR A 134 3.72 6.01 25.78
N GLU A 135 4.02 5.73 27.04
CA GLU A 135 3.18 4.96 27.94
C GLU A 135 1.85 5.71 28.13
N THR A 136 0.80 5.28 27.44
CA THR A 136 -0.57 5.63 27.86
C THR A 136 -0.94 4.69 28.99
N GLY A 137 -0.61 5.10 30.21
CA GLY A 137 -1.16 4.51 31.42
C GLY A 137 -2.69 4.56 31.34
N GLY A 138 -3.31 3.39 31.44
CA GLY A 138 -4.75 3.28 31.57
C GLY A 138 -5.24 3.97 32.83
N ARG A 139 -6.39 4.63 32.74
CA ARG A 139 -7.29 4.82 33.87
C ARG A 139 -8.73 4.70 33.40
N GLU A 140 -9.39 3.76 34.05
CA GLU A 140 -10.80 3.44 33.96
C GLU A 140 -11.70 4.64 34.25
N ALA A 141 -12.94 4.49 33.77
CA ALA A 141 -14.07 5.35 34.01
C ALA A 141 -14.35 5.57 35.51
N ALA A 142 -14.54 6.83 35.89
CA ALA A 142 -15.36 7.20 37.04
C ALA A 142 -16.11 8.49 36.70
N ALA A 143 -17.43 8.41 36.81
CA ALA A 143 -18.38 9.46 36.48
C ALA A 143 -18.72 10.34 37.70
N LEU A 144 -19.23 11.55 37.38
CA LEU A 144 -19.97 12.52 38.20
C LEU A 144 -19.26 13.27 39.33
N GLY A 145 -19.29 14.61 39.25
CA GLY A 145 -19.08 15.49 40.41
C GLY A 145 -18.85 17.00 40.15
N ARG A 146 -19.82 17.71 39.57
CA ARG A 146 -20.41 19.00 40.06
C ARG A 146 -19.51 20.20 40.48
N ASN A 147 -19.84 21.36 39.87
CA ASN A 147 -19.58 22.78 40.24
C ASN A 147 -18.12 23.27 40.13
N GLY A 148 -17.79 24.48 39.65
CA GLY A 148 -18.52 25.69 39.23
C GLY A 148 -17.50 26.84 39.05
N SER A 149 -17.95 27.96 38.48
CA SER A 149 -17.33 29.30 38.42
C SER A 149 -16.04 29.52 37.58
N GLY A 150 -16.16 30.38 36.55
CA GLY A 150 -15.04 31.18 36.00
C GLY A 150 -14.69 32.37 36.94
N PRO A 151 -14.07 33.49 36.49
CA PRO A 151 -13.80 33.91 35.10
C PRO A 151 -12.39 34.54 34.85
N SER A 152 -12.12 34.86 33.57
CA SER A 152 -11.40 36.06 33.07
C SER A 152 -9.94 36.36 33.51
N GLU A 153 -9.01 36.47 32.54
CA GLU A 153 -8.46 37.74 32.01
C GLU A 153 -7.14 37.54 31.24
N ASN A 154 -6.91 38.47 30.31
CA ASN A 154 -5.91 38.48 29.26
C ASN A 154 -4.45 38.58 29.76
N SER A 155 -3.52 37.96 29.04
CA SER A 155 -2.29 38.68 28.66
C SER A 155 -1.69 38.13 27.37
N SER A 156 -1.45 39.06 26.47
CA SER A 156 -0.77 38.94 25.19
C SER A 156 0.69 38.53 25.36
N VAL A 157 1.12 37.48 24.68
CA VAL A 157 2.51 37.38 24.22
C VAL A 157 2.46 36.90 22.77
N ALA A 158 2.83 37.81 21.88
CA ALA A 158 3.15 37.51 20.50
C ALA A 158 4.35 36.55 20.49
N CYS A 159 4.21 35.40 19.83
CA CYS A 159 5.34 34.59 19.43
C CYS A 159 5.23 34.33 17.94
N GLU A 160 6.24 34.86 17.27
CA GLU A 160 6.44 35.00 15.84
C GLU A 160 6.27 33.70 15.06
N ALA A 161 5.83 33.88 13.82
CA ALA A 161 5.76 32.87 12.80
C ALA A 161 7.09 32.11 12.66
N LYS A 162 7.10 30.85 13.09
CA LYS A 162 7.86 29.82 12.40
C LYS A 162 6.89 29.08 11.50
N GLN A 163 6.92 29.46 10.23
CA GLN A 163 6.34 28.73 9.13
C GLN A 163 7.16 27.43 8.98
N GLU A 164 6.94 26.46 9.87
CA GLU A 164 7.43 25.11 9.68
C GLU A 164 6.68 24.55 8.47
N SER A 165 7.37 24.43 7.34
CA SER A 165 6.84 23.74 6.18
C SER A 165 6.60 22.28 6.59
N ALA A 166 5.36 21.96 6.93
CA ALA A 166 5.00 20.60 7.30
C ALA A 166 5.37 19.66 6.14
N LYS A 167 6.20 18.66 6.45
CA LYS A 167 6.76 17.73 5.46
C LYS A 167 5.64 16.82 4.94
N PRO A 168 5.61 16.48 3.63
CA PRO A 168 4.63 15.55 3.10
C PRO A 168 4.70 14.18 3.80
N PRO A 169 3.57 13.44 3.87
CA PRO A 169 3.55 12.09 4.38
C PRO A 169 4.46 11.17 3.56
N TYR A 170 5.17 10.27 4.24
CA TYR A 170 6.01 9.26 3.60
C TYR A 170 5.19 8.01 3.29
N LEU A 171 5.26 7.49 2.06
CA LEU A 171 4.61 6.23 1.68
C LEU A 171 5.57 5.05 1.84
N ASN A 172 5.09 4.00 2.49
CA ASN A 172 5.79 2.73 2.59
C ASN A 172 5.42 1.78 1.45
N ALA A 173 6.12 0.65 1.35
CA ALA A 173 5.90 -0.33 0.29
C ALA A 173 4.48 -0.91 0.25
N PHE A 174 3.84 -1.13 1.41
CA PHE A 174 2.44 -1.58 1.45
C PHE A 174 1.48 -0.51 0.93
N ASP A 175 1.74 0.76 1.23
CA ASP A 175 0.90 1.85 0.71
C ASP A 175 1.01 1.91 -0.82
N ILE A 176 2.22 1.82 -1.37
CA ILE A 176 2.46 1.81 -2.83
C ILE A 176 1.74 0.62 -3.49
N ILE A 177 1.83 -0.57 -2.89
CA ILE A 177 1.16 -1.77 -3.41
C ILE A 177 -0.36 -1.59 -3.37
N SER A 178 -0.89 -1.01 -2.29
CA SER A 178 -2.32 -0.75 -2.15
C SER A 178 -2.86 0.26 -3.18
N LEU A 179 -1.99 1.16 -3.66
CA LEU A 179 -2.31 2.16 -4.69
C LEU A 179 -2.11 1.63 -6.13
N SER A 180 -1.59 0.42 -6.31
CA SER A 180 -1.40 -0.19 -7.63
C SER A 180 -2.73 -0.56 -8.26
N ALA A 181 -2.89 -0.27 -9.56
CA ALA A 181 -4.06 -0.66 -10.33
C ALA A 181 -4.34 -2.18 -10.31
N GLY A 182 -3.30 -3.01 -10.11
CA GLY A 182 -3.46 -4.47 -10.00
C GLY A 182 -4.13 -4.95 -8.71
N PHE A 183 -4.19 -4.09 -7.68
CA PHE A 183 -4.88 -4.35 -6.41
C PHE A 183 -6.11 -3.45 -6.23
N ASP A 184 -6.46 -2.65 -7.24
CA ASP A 184 -7.62 -1.78 -7.21
C ASP A 184 -8.91 -2.58 -7.44
N LEU A 185 -9.56 -2.96 -6.34
CA LEU A 185 -10.84 -3.66 -6.36
C LEU A 185 -12.03 -2.73 -6.64
N THR A 186 -11.80 -1.43 -6.79
CA THR A 186 -12.90 -0.46 -7.02
C THR A 186 -13.66 -0.80 -8.29
N GLY A 187 -12.98 -1.32 -9.32
CA GLY A 187 -13.63 -1.82 -10.55
C GLY A 187 -14.53 -3.05 -10.40
N LEU A 188 -14.49 -3.75 -9.25
CA LEU A 188 -15.40 -4.86 -8.93
C LEU A 188 -16.72 -4.35 -8.31
N PHE A 189 -16.72 -3.17 -7.71
CA PHE A 189 -17.84 -2.62 -6.94
C PHE A 189 -18.39 -1.28 -7.48
N GLU A 190 -17.66 -0.58 -8.35
CA GLU A 190 -18.06 0.69 -8.97
C GLU A 190 -18.00 0.66 -10.51
N ASP A 191 -18.88 1.45 -11.15
CA ASP A 191 -18.92 1.64 -12.60
C ASP A 191 -17.60 2.21 -13.14
N LYS A 192 -17.03 1.55 -14.16
CA LYS A 192 -15.76 1.85 -14.87
C LYS A 192 -15.58 3.29 -15.40
N TYR A 193 -16.60 4.14 -15.32
CA TYR A 193 -16.60 5.51 -15.88
C TYR A 193 -16.47 6.61 -14.81
N ARG A 194 -16.18 6.26 -13.56
CA ARG A 194 -16.11 7.23 -12.46
C ARG A 194 -14.70 7.39 -11.90
N ASN A 195 -13.67 7.47 -12.75
CA ASN A 195 -12.34 7.77 -12.24
C ASN A 195 -12.32 9.22 -11.73
N ARG A 196 -12.54 9.39 -10.43
CA ARG A 196 -12.52 10.68 -9.72
C ARG A 196 -11.10 11.09 -9.37
N GLU A 197 -10.14 10.23 -9.66
CA GLU A 197 -8.77 10.31 -9.19
C GLU A 197 -7.83 10.16 -10.39
N ALA A 198 -6.71 10.86 -10.33
CA ALA A 198 -5.62 10.75 -11.29
C ALA A 198 -4.30 10.81 -10.53
N ARG A 199 -3.36 9.94 -10.86
CA ARG A 199 -2.08 9.83 -10.14
C ARG A 199 -0.91 9.99 -11.08
N PHE A 200 0.14 10.65 -10.62
CA PHE A 200 1.41 10.74 -11.32
C PHE A 200 2.60 10.71 -10.36
N THR A 201 3.76 10.35 -10.90
CA THR A 201 5.04 10.41 -10.17
C THR A 201 5.90 11.57 -10.64
N SER A 202 6.70 12.15 -9.73
CA SER A 202 7.60 13.26 -10.01
C SER A 202 8.97 13.07 -9.36
N ALA A 203 10.04 13.36 -10.11
CA ALA A 203 11.42 13.39 -9.61
C ALA A 203 11.82 14.76 -9.00
N HIS A 204 10.85 15.67 -8.85
CA HIS A 204 11.07 16.98 -8.25
C HIS A 204 10.71 16.98 -6.77
N THR A 205 11.24 17.94 -6.01
CA THR A 205 10.89 18.12 -4.59
C THR A 205 9.43 18.55 -4.43
N ALA A 206 8.80 18.17 -3.31
CA ALA A 206 7.41 18.57 -3.01
C ALA A 206 7.14 20.08 -3.14
N SER A 207 8.09 20.94 -2.76
CA SER A 207 7.96 22.40 -2.92
C SER A 207 7.77 22.84 -4.38
N VAL A 208 8.50 22.22 -5.31
CA VAL A 208 8.40 22.48 -6.76
C VAL A 208 7.05 22.01 -7.29
N VAL A 209 6.62 20.81 -6.88
CA VAL A 209 5.30 20.25 -7.25
C VAL A 209 4.18 21.17 -6.76
N ILE A 210 4.22 21.58 -5.49
CA ILE A 210 3.23 22.49 -4.89
C ILE A 210 3.20 23.82 -5.65
N SER A 211 4.38 24.44 -5.89
CA SER A 211 4.46 25.71 -6.61
C SER A 211 3.86 25.61 -8.01
N LYS A 212 4.11 24.50 -8.72
CA LYS A 212 3.54 24.27 -10.06
C LYS A 212 2.03 24.14 -10.02
N LEU A 213 1.48 23.40 -9.04
CA LEU A 213 0.03 23.27 -8.86
C LEU A 213 -0.63 24.60 -8.47
N GLU A 214 0.05 25.43 -7.67
CA GLU A 214 -0.43 26.79 -7.34
C GLU A 214 -0.48 27.69 -8.58
N ASP A 215 0.53 27.62 -9.45
CA ASP A 215 0.54 28.40 -10.69
C ASP A 215 -0.55 27.97 -11.67
N ILE A 216 -0.79 26.66 -11.77
CA ILE A 216 -1.92 26.09 -12.52
C ILE A 216 -3.24 26.58 -11.93
N SER A 217 -3.38 26.57 -10.60
CA SER A 217 -4.58 27.07 -9.91
C SER A 217 -4.88 28.52 -10.27
N LYS A 218 -3.85 29.39 -10.26
CA LYS A 218 -3.98 30.80 -10.64
C LYS A 218 -4.42 30.94 -12.10
N HIS A 219 -3.80 30.19 -13.02
CA HIS A 219 -4.13 30.23 -14.44
C HIS A 219 -5.58 29.82 -14.71
N LEU A 220 -6.04 28.77 -14.03
CA LEU A 220 -7.39 28.24 -14.14
C LEU A 220 -8.43 28.97 -13.29
N LYS A 221 -8.01 30.03 -12.57
CA LYS A 221 -8.86 30.79 -11.64
C LYS A 221 -9.51 29.88 -10.59
N LEU A 222 -8.77 28.87 -10.14
CA LEU A 222 -9.11 28.06 -8.98
C LEU A 222 -8.59 28.76 -7.72
N LYS A 223 -9.42 28.82 -6.69
CA LYS A 223 -9.07 29.34 -5.37
C LYS A 223 -8.40 28.24 -4.56
N VAL A 224 -7.19 28.50 -4.07
CA VAL A 224 -6.52 27.61 -3.12
C VAL A 224 -7.12 27.82 -1.73
N MET A 225 -7.68 26.75 -1.15
CA MET A 225 -8.45 26.79 0.10
C MET A 225 -7.69 26.28 1.32
N LYS A 226 -6.84 25.25 1.14
CA LYS A 226 -6.03 24.66 2.21
C LYS A 226 -4.65 24.30 1.67
N LYS A 227 -3.62 24.58 2.47
CA LYS A 227 -2.25 24.15 2.26
C LYS A 227 -1.72 23.60 3.57
N ASP A 228 -1.59 22.28 3.66
CA ASP A 228 -1.21 21.58 4.88
C ASP A 228 -0.41 20.34 4.51
N ALA A 229 0.79 20.17 5.04
CA ALA A 229 1.64 18.97 4.96
C ALA A 229 1.51 18.10 3.68
N GLY A 230 1.62 18.68 2.48
CA GLY A 230 1.52 17.93 1.21
C GLY A 230 0.11 17.83 0.59
N LEU A 231 -0.93 18.29 1.27
CA LEU A 231 -2.28 18.47 0.76
C LEU A 231 -2.51 19.91 0.29
N LEU A 232 -2.93 20.06 -0.96
CA LEU A 232 -3.35 21.31 -1.58
C LEU A 232 -4.79 21.18 -2.08
N LYS A 233 -5.70 21.98 -1.53
CA LYS A 233 -7.12 21.98 -1.92
C LYS A 233 -7.44 23.16 -2.82
N MET A 234 -8.00 22.90 -3.99
CA MET A 234 -8.31 23.87 -5.04
C MET A 234 -9.81 23.85 -5.36
N GLU A 235 -10.47 25.00 -5.35
CA GLU A 235 -11.91 25.15 -5.60
C GLU A 235 -12.17 26.07 -6.79
N GLY A 236 -13.04 25.65 -7.71
CA GLY A 236 -13.49 26.45 -8.84
C GLY A 236 -14.36 27.62 -8.40
N MET A 237 -14.32 28.71 -9.17
CA MET A 237 -15.13 29.91 -8.89
C MET A 237 -16.54 29.86 -9.49
N LYS A 238 -16.81 28.92 -10.40
CA LYS A 238 -18.09 28.80 -11.10
C LYS A 238 -18.85 27.59 -10.60
N GLU A 239 -20.11 27.79 -10.26
CA GLU A 239 -20.98 26.70 -9.83
C GLU A 239 -21.40 25.87 -11.05
N GLY A 240 -20.99 24.62 -11.06
CA GLY A 240 -21.38 23.64 -12.07
C GLY A 240 -22.71 22.98 -11.71
N ARG A 241 -23.13 22.01 -12.53
CA ARG A 241 -24.39 21.25 -12.32
C ARG A 241 -24.44 20.46 -11.01
N LYS A 242 -23.28 20.20 -10.40
CA LYS A 242 -23.13 19.45 -9.15
C LYS A 242 -22.41 20.28 -8.08
N GLY A 243 -22.61 21.59 -8.09
CA GLY A 243 -21.93 22.53 -7.20
C GLY A 243 -20.55 22.95 -7.73
N LEU A 244 -19.79 23.66 -6.89
CA LEU A 244 -18.43 24.08 -7.20
C LEU A 244 -17.50 22.86 -7.36
N LEU A 245 -16.69 22.86 -8.41
CA LEU A 245 -15.65 21.86 -8.60
C LEU A 245 -14.58 22.02 -7.52
N VAL A 246 -14.27 20.93 -6.81
CA VAL A 246 -13.20 20.92 -5.81
C VAL A 246 -12.26 19.77 -6.10
N ILE A 247 -10.96 20.08 -6.18
CA ILE A 247 -9.87 19.16 -6.47
C ILE A 247 -8.88 19.22 -5.30
N ASP A 248 -8.64 18.07 -4.69
CA ASP A 248 -7.63 17.88 -3.66
C ASP A 248 -6.39 17.27 -4.33
N ALA A 249 -5.22 17.85 -4.09
CA ALA A 249 -3.95 17.34 -4.53
C ALA A 249 -3.14 16.89 -3.31
N GLU A 250 -2.90 15.59 -3.19
CA GLU A 250 -2.12 14.99 -2.12
C GLU A 250 -0.76 14.54 -2.64
N ILE A 251 0.29 14.99 -1.97
CA ILE A 251 1.68 14.73 -2.32
C ILE A 251 2.27 13.83 -1.26
N PHE A 252 2.88 12.75 -1.72
CA PHE A 252 3.48 11.73 -0.89
C PHE A 252 4.97 11.57 -1.22
N GLU A 253 5.81 11.57 -0.19
CA GLU A 253 7.24 11.34 -0.33
C GLU A 253 7.52 9.83 -0.41
N LEU A 254 8.11 9.38 -1.53
CA LEU A 254 8.64 8.02 -1.68
C LEU A 254 10.13 7.99 -1.34
N THR A 255 10.86 9.01 -1.78
CA THR A 255 12.23 9.34 -1.38
C THR A 255 12.38 10.88 -1.37
N PRO A 256 13.45 11.46 -0.80
CA PRO A 256 13.61 12.92 -0.78
C PRO A 256 13.50 13.62 -2.15
N ASN A 257 13.78 12.90 -3.25
CA ASN A 257 13.73 13.41 -4.62
C ASN A 257 12.69 12.69 -5.49
N PHE A 258 11.77 11.92 -4.90
CA PHE A 258 10.77 11.18 -5.66
C PHE A 258 9.43 11.18 -4.92
N HIS A 259 8.40 11.68 -5.59
CA HIS A 259 7.09 11.90 -4.99
C HIS A 259 6.00 11.27 -5.85
N LEU A 260 4.96 10.76 -5.18
CA LEU A 260 3.69 10.39 -5.79
C LEU A 260 2.69 11.52 -5.53
N VAL A 261 1.94 11.90 -6.54
CA VAL A 261 0.91 12.93 -6.44
C VAL A 261 -0.42 12.33 -6.87
N GLU A 262 -1.42 12.46 -6.01
CA GLU A 262 -2.80 12.10 -6.29
C GLU A 262 -3.64 13.37 -6.44
N LEU A 263 -4.37 13.47 -7.55
CA LEU A 263 -5.37 14.50 -7.81
C LEU A 263 -6.75 13.85 -7.69
N LYS A 264 -7.58 14.36 -6.79
CA LYS A 264 -8.88 13.79 -6.47
C LYS A 264 -9.99 14.83 -6.53
N LYS A 265 -11.03 14.53 -7.30
CA LYS A 265 -12.27 15.32 -7.30
C LYS A 265 -13.09 15.03 -6.05
N THR A 266 -13.11 15.98 -5.11
CA THR A 266 -13.88 15.87 -3.86
C THR A 266 -15.29 16.43 -3.97
N ASN A 267 -15.54 17.38 -4.90
CA ASN A 267 -16.89 17.91 -5.19
C ASN A 267 -17.03 18.34 -6.67
N GLY A 268 -18.25 18.56 -7.14
CA GLY A 268 -18.53 19.09 -8.49
C GLY A 268 -18.74 18.04 -9.58
N ASP A 269 -18.86 18.50 -10.83
CA ASP A 269 -19.18 17.66 -11.99
C ASP A 269 -17.94 16.85 -12.45
N THR A 270 -18.14 15.56 -12.76
CA THR A 270 -17.02 14.67 -13.16
C THR A 270 -16.52 14.97 -14.58
N LEU A 271 -17.40 15.37 -15.50
CA LEU A 271 -16.99 15.70 -16.87
C LEU A 271 -16.21 17.01 -16.89
N GLU A 272 -16.62 17.97 -16.07
CA GLU A 272 -15.86 19.21 -15.85
C GLU A 272 -14.47 18.92 -15.30
N TYR A 273 -14.37 18.07 -14.27
CA TYR A 273 -13.07 17.62 -13.72
C TYR A 273 -12.20 16.97 -14.80
N GLN A 274 -12.74 16.01 -15.55
CA GLN A 274 -11.99 15.29 -16.59
C GLN A 274 -11.55 16.23 -17.72
N LYS A 275 -12.36 17.21 -18.08
CA LYS A 275 -11.99 18.22 -19.07
C LYS A 275 -10.79 19.04 -18.59
N ILE A 276 -10.89 19.64 -17.40
CA ILE A 276 -9.81 20.46 -16.83
C ILE A 276 -8.54 19.64 -16.62
N LEU A 277 -8.69 18.39 -16.16
CA LEU A 277 -7.55 17.49 -15.97
C LEU A 277 -6.80 17.24 -17.29
N ASN A 278 -7.51 16.93 -18.37
CA ASN A 278 -6.91 16.53 -19.64
C ASN A 278 -6.47 17.71 -20.50
N GLU A 279 -7.25 18.80 -20.55
CA GLU A 279 -6.98 19.94 -21.42
C GLU A 279 -6.02 20.95 -20.78
N ASP A 280 -6.00 21.06 -19.45
CA ASP A 280 -5.24 22.11 -18.75
C ASP A 280 -4.14 21.55 -17.83
N ILE A 281 -4.52 20.71 -16.85
CA ILE A 281 -3.61 20.26 -15.79
C ILE A 281 -2.51 19.36 -16.35
N ARG A 282 -2.86 18.31 -17.10
CA ARG A 282 -1.90 17.35 -17.67
C ARG A 282 -0.86 18.05 -18.57
N PRO A 283 -1.24 18.91 -19.53
CA PRO A 283 -0.28 19.64 -20.35
C PRO A 283 0.62 20.59 -19.54
N ALA A 284 0.08 21.23 -18.50
CA ALA A 284 0.82 22.17 -17.67
C ALA A 284 1.84 21.49 -16.75
N LEU A 285 1.63 20.21 -16.40
CA LEU A 285 2.50 19.40 -15.55
C LEU A 285 3.55 18.57 -16.31
N LYS A 286 3.59 18.63 -17.65
CA LYS A 286 4.45 17.77 -18.50
C LYS A 286 5.94 17.82 -18.17
N ASP A 287 6.41 18.91 -17.59
CA ASP A 287 7.82 19.14 -17.23
C ASP A 287 8.20 18.54 -15.87
N ILE A 288 7.21 18.23 -15.02
CA ILE A 288 7.44 17.64 -13.71
C ILE A 288 6.91 16.21 -13.56
N VAL A 289 6.04 15.77 -14.47
CA VAL A 289 5.51 14.41 -14.48
C VAL A 289 6.52 13.46 -15.11
N CYS A 290 6.85 12.38 -14.40
CA CYS A 290 7.57 11.25 -14.95
C CYS A 290 6.61 10.30 -15.66
N LEU A 291 5.54 9.87 -14.98
CA LEU A 291 4.57 8.88 -15.49
C LEU A 291 3.19 9.13 -14.87
N TRP A 292 2.13 9.06 -15.70
CA TRP A 292 0.73 8.97 -15.26
C TRP A 292 0.32 7.51 -15.06
N GLN A 293 -0.40 7.21 -13.98
CA GLN A 293 -0.83 5.84 -13.70
C GLN A 293 -2.04 5.40 -14.53
N ASP A 294 -2.88 6.34 -14.98
CA ASP A 294 -4.09 6.01 -15.76
C ASP A 294 -3.78 5.64 -17.23
N GLU A 295 -2.59 5.98 -17.74
CA GLU A 295 -2.20 5.71 -19.14
C GLU A 295 -1.92 4.23 -19.41
N GLN A 296 -1.72 3.41 -18.35
CA GLN A 296 -1.59 1.96 -18.51
C GLN A 296 -2.91 1.27 -18.87
N GLN A 297 -4.06 1.90 -18.62
CA GLN A 297 -5.38 1.30 -18.91
C GLN A 297 -5.83 1.46 -20.37
N GLN A 298 -5.16 2.31 -21.18
CA GLN A 298 -5.57 2.58 -22.57
C GLN A 298 -4.78 1.82 -23.63
N GLN A 299 -3.73 1.06 -23.28
CA GLN A 299 -2.92 0.32 -24.25
C GLN A 299 -3.35 -1.14 -24.51
N GLU A 300 -4.39 -1.65 -23.86
CA GLU A 300 -5.05 -2.89 -24.27
C GLU A 300 -6.56 -2.62 -24.37
N PRO A 301 -7.09 -2.40 -25.59
CA PRO A 301 -7.48 -3.54 -26.42
C PRO A 301 -7.44 -3.24 -27.93
N GLN A 302 -6.45 -3.76 -28.68
CA GLN A 302 -6.59 -3.85 -30.15
C GLN A 302 -5.75 -4.93 -30.86
N GLN A 303 -4.97 -5.76 -30.16
CA GLN A 303 -4.15 -6.79 -30.82
C GLN A 303 -4.76 -8.22 -30.85
N GLN A 304 -5.99 -8.43 -30.38
CA GLN A 304 -6.62 -9.77 -30.42
C GLN A 304 -7.76 -9.97 -31.44
N GLN A 305 -7.98 -9.04 -32.38
CA GLN A 305 -9.02 -9.20 -33.42
C GLN A 305 -8.51 -9.34 -34.87
N LEU A 306 -7.21 -9.51 -35.11
CA LEU A 306 -6.67 -9.65 -36.48
C LEU A 306 -6.10 -11.04 -36.82
N GLN A 307 -6.45 -12.08 -36.06
CA GLN A 307 -6.12 -13.46 -36.43
C GLN A 307 -7.34 -14.37 -36.28
N LEU A 308 -8.37 -14.14 -37.09
CA LEU A 308 -9.41 -15.12 -37.38
C LEU A 308 -10.16 -14.67 -38.64
N GLU A 309 -9.55 -14.90 -39.81
CA GLU A 309 -10.28 -15.14 -41.06
C GLU A 309 -9.44 -16.00 -42.02
N PRO A 310 -10.09 -16.75 -42.93
CA PRO A 310 -9.76 -18.13 -43.21
C PRO A 310 -8.94 -18.33 -44.49
N GLN A 311 -8.19 -19.43 -44.54
CA GLN A 311 -7.90 -20.18 -45.77
C GLN A 311 -8.22 -21.65 -45.55
#